data_AF-A0A1Q9EY32-F1
#
_entry.id   AF-A0A1Q9EY32-F1
#
_cell.length_a   1.000
_cell.length_b   1.000
_cell.length_c   1.000
_cell.angle_alpha   90.00
_cell.angle_beta   90.00
_cell.angle_gamma   90.00
#
_symmetry.space_group_name_H-M   'P 1'
#
loop_
_entity.id
_entity.type
_entity.pdbx_description
1 polymer ?
#
loop_
_entity_poly.entity_id
_entity_poly.type
_entity_poly.pdbx_seq_one_letter_code
_entity_poly.pdbx_strand_id
1 'polypeptide(L)'
;MAQRWVALDIASSETGGMEMVPGRHRELLGAAVPQLAILDAAAHGHAVEYKLLPGQAGVHHPLTPHRSMPNSSPHRRRAFLVRFVPWSDALAATCDTAASDLAWHSEPSGKYCWRPANAAAVAPGRALNRLLVCSSREPREP
;
A
#
# COMPACT_ATOMS: atom_id res chain seq x y z
N MET A 1 3.44 -7.80 8.09
CA MET A 1 3.32 -6.54 7.31
C MET A 1 2.24 -6.74 6.25
N ALA A 2 1.46 -5.71 5.92
CA ALA A 2 0.45 -5.79 4.87
C ALA A 2 0.46 -4.54 4.00
N GLN A 3 0.15 -4.67 2.71
CA GLN A 3 -0.08 -3.55 1.82
C GLN A 3 -1.54 -3.58 1.37
N ARG A 4 -2.23 -2.44 1.54
CA ARG A 4 -3.57 -2.21 1.03
C ARG A 4 -3.48 -1.32 -0.20
N TRP A 5 -3.93 -1.83 -1.33
CA TRP A 5 -3.95 -1.14 -2.61
C TRP A 5 -5.40 -0.76 -2.91
N VAL A 6 -5.71 0.53 -2.86
CA VAL A 6 -7.05 1.08 -3.08
C VAL A 6 -7.18 1.56 -4.52
N ALA A 7 -8.15 1.02 -5.24
CA ALA A 7 -8.44 1.40 -6.61
C ALA A 7 -9.14 2.77 -6.63
N LEU A 8 -8.58 3.75 -7.34
CA LEU A 8 -9.24 5.05 -7.56
C LEU A 8 -10.01 5.07 -8.87
N ASP A 9 -9.62 4.23 -9.82
CA ASP A 9 -10.29 3.96 -11.08
C ASP A 9 -10.54 2.44 -11.20
N ILE A 10 -11.22 1.98 -12.24
CA ILE A 10 -11.38 0.54 -12.52
C ILE A 10 -9.99 -0.08 -12.72
N ALA A 11 -9.69 -1.12 -11.94
CA ALA A 11 -8.49 -1.93 -12.08
C ALA A 11 -8.88 -3.32 -12.61
N SER A 12 -8.39 -3.63 -13.80
CA SER A 12 -8.45 -4.95 -14.41
C SER A 12 -7.21 -5.17 -15.27
N SER A 13 -6.97 -6.39 -15.72
CA SER A 13 -5.90 -6.73 -16.67
C SER A 13 -5.87 -5.79 -17.88
N GLU A 14 -7.03 -5.44 -18.45
CA GLU A 14 -7.18 -4.50 -19.58
C GLU A 14 -6.75 -3.06 -19.24
N THR A 15 -7.05 -2.58 -18.03
CA THR A 15 -6.71 -1.21 -17.60
C THR A 15 -5.32 -1.10 -16.98
N GLY A 16 -4.50 -2.15 -17.07
CA GLY A 16 -3.17 -2.21 -16.45
C GLY A 16 -3.19 -2.50 -14.94
N GLY A 17 -4.22 -3.21 -14.50
CA GLY A 17 -4.39 -3.75 -13.15
C GLY A 17 -3.27 -4.72 -12.77
N MET A 18 -3.25 -5.09 -11.49
CA MET A 18 -2.24 -6.00 -10.96
C MET A 18 -2.66 -7.46 -11.10
N GLU A 19 -1.67 -8.32 -11.28
CA GLU A 19 -1.78 -9.76 -11.05
C GLU A 19 -0.80 -10.14 -9.95
N MET A 20 -1.16 -11.12 -9.14
CA MET A 20 -0.33 -11.62 -8.05
C MET A 20 -0.34 -13.14 -7.99
N VAL A 21 0.65 -13.69 -7.30
CA VAL A 21 0.78 -15.14 -7.15
C VAL A 21 0.54 -15.48 -5.68
N PRO A 22 -0.61 -16.10 -5.34
CA PRO A 22 -0.96 -16.37 -3.96
C PRO A 22 0.07 -17.28 -3.26
N GLY A 23 0.23 -17.12 -1.95
CA GLY A 23 1.04 -18.02 -1.11
C GLY A 23 2.56 -17.83 -1.16
N ARG A 24 3.11 -17.33 -2.27
CA ARG A 24 4.59 -17.27 -2.50
C ARG A 24 5.34 -16.19 -1.71
N HIS A 25 4.65 -15.37 -0.93
CA HIS A 25 5.27 -14.35 -0.07
C HIS A 25 6.18 -14.93 1.03
N ARG A 26 6.11 -16.24 1.27
CA ARG A 26 6.93 -16.97 2.27
C ARG A 26 8.27 -17.43 1.72
N GLU A 27 8.40 -17.55 0.39
CA GLU A 27 9.60 -18.06 -0.28
C GLU A 27 10.73 -17.01 -0.35
N LEU A 28 10.36 -15.74 -0.21
CA LEU A 28 11.22 -14.58 -0.44
C LEU A 28 11.68 -13.91 0.85
N LEU A 29 11.54 -14.60 1.99
CA LEU A 29 12.02 -14.10 3.28
C LEU A 29 13.57 -14.11 3.28
N GLY A 30 14.19 -12.93 3.25
CA GLY A 30 15.64 -12.76 3.39
C GLY A 30 16.42 -12.49 2.10
N ALA A 31 15.76 -12.40 0.94
CA ALA A 31 16.39 -12.05 -0.34
C ALA A 31 15.63 -10.92 -1.06
N ALA A 32 16.34 -10.13 -1.87
CA ALA A 32 15.68 -9.23 -2.83
C ALA A 32 14.80 -10.08 -3.76
N VAL A 33 13.54 -9.69 -3.96
CA VAL A 33 12.62 -10.43 -4.85
C VAL A 33 13.23 -10.43 -6.26
N PRO A 34 13.74 -11.56 -6.76
CA PRO A 34 14.30 -11.59 -8.10
C PRO A 34 13.16 -11.35 -9.08
N GLN A 35 13.35 -10.45 -10.05
CA GLN A 35 12.35 -10.21 -11.09
C GLN A 35 11.92 -11.51 -11.81
N LEU A 36 12.83 -12.49 -11.86
CA LEU A 36 12.59 -13.85 -12.35
C LEU A 36 11.54 -14.63 -11.54
N ALA A 37 11.44 -14.45 -10.21
CA ALA A 37 10.44 -15.15 -9.40
C ALA A 37 9.00 -14.70 -9.71
N ILE A 38 8.84 -13.47 -10.21
CA ILE A 38 7.55 -12.91 -10.67
C ILE A 38 7.21 -13.45 -12.08
N LEU A 39 8.22 -13.55 -12.96
CA LEU A 39 8.04 -14.04 -14.34
C LEU A 39 7.73 -15.54 -14.39
N ASP A 40 8.39 -16.34 -13.54
CA ASP A 40 8.21 -17.80 -13.51
C ASP A 40 6.80 -18.18 -13.06
N ALA A 41 6.25 -17.46 -12.09
CA ALA A 41 4.90 -17.70 -11.62
C ALA A 41 3.79 -17.33 -12.62
N ALA A 42 4.02 -16.31 -13.45
CA ALA A 42 3.13 -15.99 -14.56
C ALA A 42 3.19 -17.05 -15.68
N ALA A 43 4.31 -17.77 -15.82
CA ALA A 43 4.45 -18.90 -16.73
C ALA A 43 3.69 -20.16 -16.25
N HIS A 44 3.31 -20.23 -14.96
CA HIS A 44 2.71 -21.41 -14.34
C HIS A 44 1.18 -21.31 -14.12
N GLY A 45 0.49 -20.32 -14.70
CA GLY A 45 -0.99 -20.28 -14.74
C GLY A 45 -1.71 -20.01 -13.41
N HIS A 46 -0.99 -19.69 -12.34
CA HIS A 46 -1.55 -19.48 -10.99
C HIS A 46 -1.69 -18.01 -10.58
N ALA A 47 -1.46 -17.08 -11.52
CA ALA A 47 -1.63 -15.66 -11.27
C ALA A 47 -3.13 -15.32 -11.10
N VAL A 48 -3.45 -14.54 -10.08
CA VAL A 48 -4.80 -14.03 -9.85
C VAL A 48 -4.84 -12.52 -10.05
N GLU A 49 -5.89 -12.06 -10.73
CA GLU A 49 -6.09 -10.65 -11.06
C GLU A 49 -6.68 -9.87 -9.89
N TYR A 50 -6.20 -8.65 -9.69
CA TYR A 50 -6.90 -7.61 -8.95
C TYR A 50 -7.96 -6.96 -9.84
N LYS A 51 -9.13 -7.59 -9.87
CA LYS A 51 -10.33 -7.01 -10.48
C LYS A 51 -11.08 -6.17 -9.45
N LEU A 52 -10.82 -4.86 -9.45
CA LEU A 52 -11.33 -3.92 -8.46
C LEU A 52 -12.07 -2.76 -9.11
N LEU A 53 -13.23 -2.42 -8.56
CA LEU A 53 -13.97 -1.20 -8.89
C LEU A 53 -13.42 0.00 -8.09
N PRO A 54 -13.66 1.25 -8.55
CA PRO A 54 -13.31 2.44 -7.78
C PRO A 54 -13.80 2.36 -6.32
N GLY A 55 -12.91 2.65 -5.37
CA GLY A 55 -13.16 2.56 -3.93
C GLY A 55 -12.91 1.18 -3.30
N GLN A 56 -12.82 0.11 -4.11
CA GLN A 56 -12.44 -1.21 -3.59
C GLN A 56 -10.94 -1.30 -3.32
N ALA A 57 -10.54 -2.27 -2.50
CA ALA A 57 -9.14 -2.47 -2.16
C ALA A 57 -8.74 -3.94 -2.13
N GLY A 58 -7.55 -4.22 -2.65
CA GLY A 58 -6.86 -5.49 -2.47
C GLY A 58 -5.85 -5.40 -1.33
N VAL A 59 -5.68 -6.48 -0.58
CA VAL A 59 -4.68 -6.56 0.50
C VAL A 59 -3.73 -7.72 0.21
N HIS A 60 -2.43 -7.45 0.25
CA HIS A 60 -1.40 -8.47 0.01
C HIS A 60 -0.15 -8.22 0.86
N HIS A 61 0.66 -9.26 1.07
CA HIS A 61 1.96 -9.11 1.70
C HIS A 61 2.93 -8.43 0.72
N PRO A 62 3.82 -7.51 1.16
CA PRO A 62 4.83 -6.86 0.31
C PRO A 62 5.69 -7.80 -0.53
N LEU A 63 5.98 -8.98 0.00
CA LEU A 63 6.79 -10.01 -0.66
C LEU A 63 5.96 -10.91 -1.59
N THR A 64 4.65 -10.71 -1.69
CA THR A 64 3.83 -11.46 -2.65
C THR A 64 4.29 -11.08 -4.05
N PRO A 65 4.75 -12.03 -4.90
CA PRO A 65 5.09 -11.73 -6.28
C PRO A 65 3.87 -11.14 -6.99
N HIS A 66 4.06 -9.98 -7.60
CA HIS A 66 3.01 -9.28 -8.34
C HIS A 66 3.60 -8.45 -9.47
N ARG A 67 2.78 -8.18 -10.48
CA ARG A 67 3.11 -7.31 -11.62
C ARG A 67 1.90 -6.49 -12.02
N SER A 68 2.12 -5.39 -12.72
CA SER A 68 1.05 -4.67 -13.43
C SER A 68 1.02 -5.09 -14.89
N MET A 69 -0.17 -5.25 -15.44
CA MET A 69 -0.35 -5.45 -16.87
C MET A 69 -0.16 -4.13 -17.64
N PRO A 70 0.16 -4.19 -18.94
CA PRO A 70 0.05 -3.04 -19.82
C PRO A 70 -1.40 -2.51 -19.81
N ASN A 71 -1.56 -1.20 -19.87
CA ASN A 71 -2.89 -0.60 -20.04
C ASN A 71 -3.19 -0.46 -21.54
N SER A 72 -4.11 -1.28 -22.06
CA SER A 72 -4.57 -1.24 -23.45
C SER A 72 -5.88 -0.45 -23.62
N SER A 73 -6.46 0.03 -22.53
CA SER A 73 -7.72 0.77 -22.52
C SER A 73 -7.49 2.28 -22.76
N PRO A 74 -8.53 3.03 -23.18
CA PRO A 74 -8.47 4.50 -23.23
C PRO A 74 -8.55 5.16 -21.83
N HIS A 75 -8.71 4.38 -20.76
CA HIS A 75 -8.93 4.88 -19.41
C HIS A 75 -7.65 4.95 -18.60
N ARG A 76 -7.55 5.94 -17.72
CA ARG A 76 -6.45 6.04 -16.74
C ARG A 76 -6.68 5.03 -15.62
N ARG A 77 -5.58 4.54 -15.04
CA ARG A 77 -5.59 3.66 -13.88
C ARG A 77 -4.73 4.21 -12.75
N ARG A 78 -5.37 4.77 -11.73
CA ARG A 78 -4.74 5.29 -10.52
C ARG A 78 -5.07 4.43 -9.32
N ALA A 79 -4.16 4.44 -8.35
CA ALA A 79 -4.35 3.73 -7.10
C ALA A 79 -3.60 4.41 -5.96
N PHE A 80 -4.07 4.13 -4.75
CA PHE A 80 -3.49 4.62 -3.52
C PHE A 80 -3.02 3.44 -2.66
N LEU A 81 -1.74 3.44 -2.29
CA LEU A 81 -1.12 2.35 -1.55
C LEU A 81 -0.87 2.76 -0.09
N VAL A 82 -1.43 1.98 0.84
CA VAL A 82 -1.17 2.10 2.27
C VAL A 82 -0.38 0.89 2.74
N ARG A 83 0.70 1.09 3.50
CA ARG A 83 1.51 0.01 4.08
C ARG A 83 1.32 -0.01 5.59
N PHE A 84 0.99 -1.17 6.12
CA PHE A 84 0.87 -1.45 7.55
C PHE A 84 2.05 -2.28 8.00
N VAL A 85 2.84 -1.74 8.92
CA VAL A 85 3.92 -2.43 9.62
C VAL A 85 3.52 -2.67 11.07
N PRO A 86 3.85 -3.82 11.66
CA PRO A 86 3.73 -3.99 13.11
C PRO A 86 4.58 -2.95 13.83
N TRP A 87 4.11 -2.52 15.00
CA TRP A 87 4.94 -1.74 15.90
C TRP A 87 6.14 -2.57 16.36
N SER A 88 7.32 -1.95 16.45
CA SER A 88 8.55 -2.57 16.94
C SER A 88 9.40 -1.55 17.68
N ASP A 89 10.33 -2.00 18.52
CA ASP A 89 11.22 -1.10 19.27
C ASP A 89 12.09 -0.25 18.33
N ALA A 90 12.53 -0.83 17.22
CA ALA A 90 13.25 -0.11 16.17
C ALA A 90 12.37 0.97 15.51
N LEU A 91 11.08 0.71 15.31
CA LEU A 91 10.15 1.74 14.82
C LEU A 91 9.93 2.82 15.89
N ALA A 92 9.73 2.43 17.15
CA ALA A 92 9.58 3.34 18.28
C ALA A 92 10.76 4.30 18.42
N ALA A 93 12.00 3.80 18.28
CA ALA A 93 13.21 4.62 18.34
C ALA A 93 13.32 5.64 17.20
N THR A 94 12.51 5.50 16.13
CA THR A 94 12.54 6.40 14.96
C THR A 94 11.28 7.24 14.78
N CYS A 95 10.16 6.92 15.45
CA CYS A 95 9.00 7.83 15.51
C CYS A 95 9.40 8.99 16.45
N ASP A 96 9.53 10.19 15.89
CA ASP A 96 9.77 11.41 16.67
C ASP A 96 8.58 11.66 17.60
N THR A 97 8.82 12.07 18.85
CA THR A 97 7.76 12.20 19.87
C THR A 97 6.73 13.28 19.51
N ALA A 98 7.07 14.21 18.61
CA ALA A 98 6.16 15.21 18.05
C ALA A 98 5.15 14.65 17.03
N ALA A 99 5.35 13.44 16.49
CA ALA A 99 4.37 12.76 15.62
C ALA A 99 3.27 12.02 16.40
N SER A 100 3.26 12.17 17.73
CA SER A 100 2.33 11.49 18.65
C SER A 100 0.87 11.93 18.49
N ASP A 101 0.61 13.12 17.96
CA ASP A 101 -0.77 13.62 17.71
C ASP A 101 -1.47 12.91 16.55
N LEU A 102 -0.73 12.17 15.71
CA LEU A 102 -1.29 11.32 14.64
C LEU A 102 -1.16 9.82 14.98
N ALA A 103 -0.90 9.50 16.26
CA ALA A 103 -0.88 8.12 16.71
C ALA A 103 -2.31 7.62 16.91
N TRP A 104 -2.67 6.57 16.18
CA TRP A 104 -3.96 5.90 16.33
C TRP A 104 -3.74 4.60 17.10
N HIS A 105 -4.70 4.29 17.97
CA HIS A 105 -4.75 3.04 18.71
C HIS A 105 -5.92 2.21 18.19
N SER A 106 -5.71 0.92 17.95
CA SER A 106 -6.81 -0.02 17.81
C SER A 106 -6.64 -1.17 18.79
N GLU A 107 -7.73 -1.52 19.48
CA GLU A 107 -7.82 -2.77 20.22
C GLU A 107 -8.33 -3.89 19.29
N PRO A 108 -7.79 -5.13 19.39
CA PRO A 108 -6.97 -5.63 20.48
C PRO A 108 -5.44 -5.44 20.33
N SER A 109 -4.89 -4.82 19.27
CA SER A 109 -3.42 -4.73 19.21
C SER A 109 -2.82 -3.68 18.27
N GLY A 110 -2.37 -2.57 18.86
CA GLY A 110 -1.19 -1.85 18.38
C GLY A 110 -1.26 -0.33 18.50
N LYS A 111 -0.10 0.27 18.78
CA LYS A 111 0.16 1.68 18.46
C LYS A 111 0.49 1.77 16.97
N TYR A 112 -0.08 2.74 16.27
CA TYR A 112 0.27 3.04 14.88
C TYR A 112 0.75 4.49 14.80
N CYS A 113 1.92 4.76 14.20
CA CYS A 113 2.37 6.12 13.87
C CYS A 113 2.31 6.31 12.35
N TRP A 114 1.71 7.40 11.87
CA TRP A 114 1.83 7.76 10.46
C TRP A 114 3.20 8.36 10.22
N ARG A 115 4.01 7.72 9.38
CA ARG A 115 5.25 8.31 8.89
C ARG A 115 4.99 8.90 7.50
N PRO A 116 5.09 10.22 7.31
CA PRO A 116 5.18 10.74 5.96
C PRO A 116 6.33 10.04 5.25
N ALA A 117 6.12 9.68 3.97
CA ALA A 117 7.23 9.27 3.13
C ALA A 117 8.33 10.35 3.18
N ASN A 118 9.59 9.94 2.96
CA ASN A 118 10.81 10.74 3.09
C ASN A 118 10.60 12.26 2.88
N ALA A 119 11.30 13.12 3.64
CA ALA A 119 11.17 14.58 3.50
C ALA A 119 11.29 15.08 2.03
N ALA A 120 12.03 14.34 1.20
CA ALA A 120 12.10 14.54 -0.26
C ALA A 120 10.77 14.37 -1.04
N ALA A 121 9.84 13.52 -0.59
CA ALA A 121 8.50 13.36 -1.16
C ALA A 121 7.51 14.45 -0.73
N VAL A 122 7.86 15.29 0.25
CA VAL A 122 7.07 16.43 0.73
C VAL A 122 7.67 17.77 0.27
N ALA A 123 8.77 17.72 -0.51
CA ALA A 123 9.44 18.89 -1.03
C ALA A 123 8.48 19.80 -1.85
N PRO A 124 8.56 21.13 -1.70
CA PRO A 124 7.77 22.07 -2.51
C PRO A 124 7.97 21.76 -4.00
N GLY A 125 6.87 21.48 -4.72
CA GLY A 125 6.89 21.15 -6.15
C GLY A 125 6.64 19.67 -6.51
N ARG A 126 6.56 18.75 -5.54
CA ARG A 126 6.17 17.33 -5.78
C ARG A 126 4.92 16.95 -4.98
N ALA A 127 3.82 17.64 -5.27
CA ALA A 127 2.55 17.55 -4.53
C ALA A 127 1.69 16.31 -4.87
N LEU A 128 2.25 15.09 -4.80
CA LEU A 128 1.47 13.86 -5.05
C LEU A 128 1.16 13.03 -3.79
N ASN A 129 1.70 13.39 -2.62
CA ASN A 129 1.54 12.61 -1.39
C ASN A 129 1.04 13.42 -0.18
N ARG A 130 0.18 14.43 -0.38
CA ARG A 130 -0.55 15.02 0.74
C ARG A 130 -1.69 14.09 1.12
N LEU A 131 -1.49 13.29 2.18
CA LEU A 131 -2.53 12.51 2.82
C LEU A 131 -3.67 13.46 3.25
N LEU A 132 -4.91 13.04 3.06
CA LEU A 132 -6.09 13.73 3.57
C LEU A 132 -6.00 13.81 5.09
N VAL A 133 -5.73 15.01 5.61
CA VAL A 133 -5.92 15.32 7.03
C VAL A 133 -7.40 15.59 7.21
N CYS A 134 -8.12 14.66 7.82
CA CYS A 134 -9.48 14.91 8.27
C CYS A 134 -9.38 15.81 9.50
N SER A 135 -9.57 17.12 9.34
CA SER A 135 -9.83 18.00 10.46
C SER A 135 -11.29 17.82 10.86
N SER A 136 -11.56 16.93 11.82
CA SER A 136 -12.79 17.07 12.59
C SER A 136 -12.67 18.38 13.37
N ARG A 137 -13.38 19.41 12.92
CA ARG A 137 -13.68 20.58 13.75
C ARG A 137 -14.23 20.09 15.07
N GLU A 138 -13.71 20.60 16.18
CA GLU A 138 -14.31 20.39 17.49
C GLU A 138 -15.79 20.80 17.45
N PRO A 139 -16.69 20.04 18.12
CA PRO A 139 -18.03 20.54 18.37
C PRO A 139 -17.90 21.79 19.25
N ARG A 140 -18.54 22.89 18.84
CA ARG A 140 -18.73 24.04 19.74
C ARG A 140 -19.47 23.53 20.97
N GLU A 141 -18.88 23.72 22.14
CA GLU A 141 -19.55 23.53 23.44
C GLU A 141 -20.80 24.43 23.54
N PRO A 142 -21.80 24.02 24.35
CA PRO A 142 -23.23 24.33 24.17
C PRO A 142 -23.61 25.82 24.24
#